data_AF-A0A0F9NAV2-F1
#
_entry.id   AF-A0A0F9NAV2-F1
#
_cell.length_a   1.000
_cell.length_b   1.000
_cell.length_c   1.000
_cell.angle_alpha   90.00
_cell.angle_beta   90.00
_cell.angle_gamma   90.00
#
_symmetry.space_group_name_H-M   'P 1'
#
loop_
_entity.id
_entity.type
_entity.pdbx_description
1 polymer ?
#
loop_
_entity_poly.entity_id
_entity_poly.type
_entity_poly.pdbx_seq_one_letter_code
_entity_poly.pdbx_strand_id
1 'polypeptide(L)'
;MSHKIRSWFDGFDKILTLHAEVSGLLEHNATVGQIREFFVKNVFEKFLPSEVTVGSGQILSSKDDELSKQIDIIIYDNRFPKFSITSSEMNALEVNCFNCLEFGISKKD
;
A
#
# COMPACT_ATOMS: atom_id res chain seq x y z
N MET A 1 -27.29 14.36 12.14
CA MET A 1 -25.82 14.36 11.99
C MET A 1 -25.30 13.30 11.02
N SER A 2 -25.97 12.15 10.86
CA SER A 2 -25.54 11.03 9.98
C SER A 2 -25.55 11.32 8.47
N HIS A 3 -26.46 12.16 7.97
CA HIS A 3 -26.59 12.42 6.52
C HIS A 3 -25.34 13.07 5.90
N LYS A 4 -24.70 14.00 6.63
CA LYS A 4 -23.50 14.69 6.12
C LYS A 4 -22.29 13.75 6.01
N ILE A 5 -22.13 12.86 6.99
CA ILE A 5 -21.05 11.85 6.98
C ILE A 5 -21.26 10.88 5.83
N ARG A 6 -22.50 10.39 5.63
CA ARG A 6 -22.83 9.53 4.48
C ARG A 6 -22.54 10.21 3.16
N SER A 7 -23.03 11.43 2.97
CA SER A 7 -22.77 12.21 1.75
C SER A 7 -21.28 12.46 1.51
N TRP A 8 -20.46 12.56 2.56
CA TRP A 8 -19.01 12.65 2.42
C TRP A 8 -18.41 11.32 1.94
N PHE A 9 -18.81 10.19 2.52
CA PHE A 9 -18.37 8.86 2.07
C PHE A 9 -18.81 8.57 0.63
N ASP A 10 -20.03 8.95 0.24
CA ASP A 10 -20.52 8.79 -1.13
C ASP A 10 -19.70 9.63 -2.13
N GLY A 11 -19.28 10.83 -1.72
CA GLY A 11 -18.39 11.68 -2.53
C GLY A 11 -16.99 11.08 -2.63
N PHE A 12 -16.47 10.54 -1.54
CA PHE A 12 -15.17 9.89 -1.50
C PHE A 12 -15.13 8.63 -2.37
N ASP A 13 -16.17 7.78 -2.29
CA ASP A 13 -16.33 6.59 -3.13
C ASP A 13 -16.25 6.95 -4.63
N LYS A 14 -17.00 7.97 -5.05
CA LYS A 14 -16.92 8.47 -6.44
C LYS A 14 -15.51 8.88 -6.86
N ILE A 15 -14.77 9.54 -5.97
CA ILE A 15 -13.37 9.94 -6.25
C ILE A 15 -12.49 8.69 -6.42
N LEU A 16 -12.66 7.69 -5.55
CA LEU A 16 -11.93 6.42 -5.66
C LEU A 16 -12.23 5.70 -6.98
N THR A 17 -13.51 5.60 -7.36
CA THR A 17 -13.94 4.97 -8.61
C THR A 17 -13.38 5.69 -9.83
N LEU A 18 -13.52 7.02 -9.88
CA LEU A 18 -12.98 7.83 -10.98
C LEU A 18 -11.47 7.68 -11.12
N HIS A 19 -10.74 7.64 -10.01
CA HIS A 19 -9.29 7.47 -10.06
C HIS A 19 -8.90 6.08 -10.60
N ALA A 20 -9.64 5.03 -10.23
CA ALA A 20 -9.43 3.68 -10.75
C ALA A 20 -9.70 3.57 -12.27
N GLU A 21 -10.73 4.27 -12.76
CA GLU A 21 -11.09 4.36 -14.17
C GLU A 21 -10.02 5.13 -14.97
N VAL A 22 -9.66 6.34 -14.53
CA VAL A 22 -8.64 7.18 -15.19
C VAL A 22 -7.30 6.46 -15.25
N SER A 23 -6.90 5.79 -14.17
CA SER A 23 -5.67 5.00 -14.15
C SER A 23 -5.70 3.88 -15.19
N GLY A 24 -6.88 3.31 -15.47
CA GLY A 24 -7.07 2.26 -16.47
C GLY A 24 -7.03 2.74 -17.93
N LEU A 25 -7.04 4.04 -18.18
CA LEU A 25 -6.91 4.61 -19.53
C LEU A 25 -5.45 4.63 -20.04
N LEU A 26 -4.48 4.29 -19.19
CA LEU A 26 -3.08 4.29 -19.56
C LEU A 26 -2.69 3.01 -20.31
N GLU A 27 -1.86 3.17 -21.34
CA GLU A 27 -1.49 2.09 -22.26
C GLU A 27 -0.51 1.06 -21.66
N HIS A 28 0.17 1.40 -20.57
CA HIS A 28 1.19 0.55 -19.96
C HIS A 28 0.73 -0.02 -18.62
N ASN A 29 0.47 -1.34 -18.58
CA ASN A 29 0.02 -2.07 -17.39
C ASN A 29 0.91 -1.84 -16.15
N ALA A 30 2.23 -1.69 -16.34
CA ALA A 30 3.15 -1.38 -15.24
C ALA A 30 2.87 0.00 -14.62
N THR A 31 2.65 1.02 -15.46
CA THR A 31 2.32 2.38 -15.03
C THR A 31 0.93 2.45 -14.37
N VAL A 32 -0.05 1.69 -14.89
CA VAL A 32 -1.37 1.55 -14.28
C VAL A 32 -1.26 1.04 -12.85
N GLY A 33 -0.44 0.00 -12.63
CA GLY A 33 -0.14 -0.55 -11.30
C GLY A 33 0.46 0.50 -10.37
N GLN A 34 1.55 1.15 -10.80
CA GLN A 34 2.25 2.16 -10.00
C GLN A 34 1.36 3.32 -9.57
N ILE A 35 0.47 3.80 -10.44
CA ILE A 35 -0.44 4.90 -10.11
C ILE A 35 -1.52 4.47 -9.13
N ARG A 36 -2.06 3.26 -9.29
CA ARG A 36 -3.03 2.70 -8.34
C ARG A 36 -2.39 2.52 -6.97
N GLU A 37 -1.17 1.98 -6.92
CA GLU A 37 -0.38 1.82 -5.70
C GLU A 37 -0.13 3.16 -5.01
N PHE A 38 0.35 4.16 -5.75
CA PHE A 38 0.60 5.50 -5.22
C PHE A 38 -0.66 6.11 -4.61
N PHE A 39 -1.79 5.99 -5.29
CA PHE A 39 -3.05 6.56 -4.79
C PHE A 39 -3.58 5.86 -3.55
N VAL A 40 -3.60 4.52 -3.56
CA VAL A 40 -4.06 3.76 -2.39
C VAL A 40 -3.15 4.04 -1.18
N LYS A 41 -1.84 4.17 -1.40
CA LYS A 41 -0.89 4.60 -0.36
C LYS A 41 -1.25 5.97 0.22
N ASN A 42 -1.49 6.97 -0.63
CA ASN A 42 -1.90 8.31 -0.19
C ASN A 42 -3.23 8.32 0.57
N VAL A 43 -4.16 7.44 0.21
CA VAL A 43 -5.42 7.27 0.95
C VAL A 43 -5.11 6.72 2.34
N PHE A 44 -4.36 5.63 2.45
CA PHE A 44 -4.02 5.06 3.74
C PHE A 44 -3.23 6.03 4.63
N GLU A 45 -2.23 6.74 4.11
CA GLU A 45 -1.47 7.74 4.86
C GLU A 45 -2.33 8.87 5.43
N LYS A 46 -3.47 9.20 4.80
CA LYS A 46 -4.40 10.23 5.29
C LYS A 46 -5.34 9.75 6.38
N PHE A 47 -5.71 8.47 6.36
CA PHE A 47 -6.72 7.92 7.28
C PHE A 47 -6.12 7.11 8.43
N LEU A 48 -4.88 6.65 8.29
CA LEU A 48 -4.20 5.91 9.34
C LEU A 48 -3.55 6.84 10.37
N PRO A 49 -3.45 6.40 11.64
CA PRO A 49 -2.72 7.12 12.67
C PRO A 49 -1.23 7.26 12.32
N SER A 50 -0.56 8.25 12.92
CA SER A 50 0.87 8.53 12.72
C SER A 50 1.81 7.40 13.16
N GLU A 51 1.31 6.50 14.02
CA GLU A 51 2.04 5.32 14.51
C GLU A 51 2.08 4.17 13.47
N VAL A 52 1.36 4.34 12.35
CA VAL A 52 1.29 3.34 11.28
C VAL A 52 1.94 3.93 10.03
N THR A 53 2.84 3.17 9.43
CA THR A 53 3.50 3.53 8.17
C THR A 53 2.99 2.65 7.04
N VAL A 54 2.88 3.25 5.85
CA VAL A 54 2.54 2.57 4.60
C VAL A 54 3.76 2.53 3.69
N GLY A 55 4.19 1.33 3.28
CA GLY A 55 5.35 1.10 2.44
C GLY A 55 5.10 0.07 1.35
N SER A 56 6.15 -0.26 0.61
CA SER A 56 6.19 -1.32 -0.41
C SER A 56 7.51 -2.06 -0.27
N GLY A 57 7.57 -3.36 -0.56
CA GLY A 57 8.82 -4.11 -0.45
C GLY A 57 8.59 -5.61 -0.29
N GLN A 58 9.56 -6.30 0.29
CA GLN A 58 9.47 -7.71 0.67
C GLN A 58 9.59 -7.84 2.18
N ILE A 59 8.93 -8.84 2.75
CA ILE A 59 8.97 -9.16 4.18
C ILE A 59 9.86 -10.39 4.36
N LEU A 60 10.76 -10.35 5.34
CA LEU A 60 11.55 -11.51 5.76
C LEU A 60 10.85 -12.21 6.92
N SER A 61 10.54 -13.50 6.76
CA SER A 61 9.97 -14.31 7.83
C SER A 61 11.07 -14.86 8.73
N SER A 62 10.96 -14.65 10.04
CA SER A 62 11.88 -15.26 11.02
C SER A 62 11.70 -16.78 11.18
N LYS A 63 10.68 -17.37 10.53
CA LYS A 63 10.39 -18.81 10.63
C LYS A 63 11.03 -19.61 9.51
N ASP A 64 11.09 -19.03 8.32
CA ASP A 64 11.40 -19.74 7.09
C ASP A 64 12.69 -19.25 6.43
N ASP A 65 13.35 -18.20 6.96
CA ASP A 65 14.52 -17.52 6.36
C ASP A 65 14.32 -17.11 4.88
N GLU A 66 13.06 -17.09 4.42
CA GLU A 66 12.69 -16.75 3.05
C GLU A 66 12.09 -15.34 2.98
N LEU A 67 12.48 -14.62 1.93
CA LEU A 67 11.85 -13.36 1.55
C LEU A 67 10.51 -13.63 0.87
N SER A 68 9.50 -12.83 1.24
CA SER A 68 8.22 -12.80 0.52
C SER A 68 8.42 -12.35 -0.94
N LYS A 69 7.40 -12.57 -1.77
CA LYS A 69 7.30 -11.84 -3.05
C LYS A 69 7.20 -10.32 -2.79
N GLN A 70 7.45 -9.51 -3.81
CA GLN A 70 7.21 -8.07 -3.72
C GLN A 70 5.74 -7.80 -3.38
N ILE A 71 5.53 -7.04 -2.31
CA ILE A 71 4.24 -6.60 -1.80
C ILE A 71 4.12 -5.12 -2.13
N ASP A 72 3.05 -4.79 -2.85
CA ASP A 72 2.81 -3.43 -3.33
C ASP A 72 2.49 -2.48 -2.16
N ILE A 73 1.72 -2.96 -1.18
CA ILE A 73 1.33 -2.18 0.01
C ILE A 73 1.53 -3.00 1.29
N ILE A 74 2.41 -2.51 2.14
CA ILE A 74 2.71 -3.03 3.48
C ILE A 74 2.27 -1.96 4.48
N ILE A 75 1.35 -2.31 5.37
CA ILE A 75 0.93 -1.46 6.50
C ILE A 75 1.53 -2.05 7.78
N TYR A 76 2.33 -1.26 8.49
CA TYR A 76 3.04 -1.72 9.68
C TYR A 76 3.13 -0.64 10.75
N ASP A 77 3.26 -1.09 12.00
CA ASP A 77 3.47 -0.22 13.15
C ASP A 77 4.92 0.28 13.17
N ASN A 78 5.10 1.59 13.11
CA ASN A 78 6.41 2.23 12.99
C ASN A 78 7.12 2.43 14.33
N ARG A 79 6.50 2.01 15.44
CA ARG A 79 7.13 1.95 16.76
C ARG A 79 8.07 0.76 16.90
N PHE A 80 7.99 -0.21 15.99
CA PHE A 80 8.91 -1.34 15.95
C PHE A 80 10.18 -1.00 15.14
N PRO A 81 11.34 -1.58 15.52
CA PRO A 81 12.57 -1.36 14.78
C PRO A 81 12.43 -1.76 13.31
N LYS A 82 12.78 -0.83 12.43
CA LYS A 82 12.89 -1.08 10.99
C LYS A 82 14.33 -1.44 10.66
N PHE A 83 14.52 -2.56 9.97
CA PHE A 83 15.76 -2.86 9.29
C PHE A 83 15.58 -2.48 7.80
N SER A 84 16.49 -1.68 7.27
CA SER A 84 16.40 -1.19 5.88
C SER A 84 17.64 -1.65 5.14
N ILE A 85 17.47 -2.63 4.26
CA ILE A 85 18.54 -3.06 3.35
C ILE A 85 18.25 -2.41 2.00
N THR A 86 18.96 -1.33 1.71
CA THR A 86 18.98 -0.72 0.39
C THR A 86 20.08 -1.37 -0.43
N SER A 87 19.71 -2.27 -1.35
CA SER A 87 20.57 -2.63 -2.47
C SER A 87 20.23 -1.75 -3.67
N SER A 88 21.18 -1.54 -4.58
CA SER A 88 21.06 -0.64 -5.74
C SER A 88 19.89 -0.96 -6.69
N GLU A 89 19.19 -2.08 -6.50
CA GLU A 89 18.09 -2.54 -7.34
C GLU A 89 16.82 -2.90 -6.54
N MET A 90 16.84 -2.81 -5.19
CA MET A 90 15.73 -3.29 -4.36
C MET A 90 15.63 -2.55 -3.02
N ASN A 91 14.48 -1.94 -2.75
CA ASN A 91 14.13 -1.44 -1.42
C ASN A 91 13.53 -2.60 -0.61
N ALA A 92 14.38 -3.39 0.05
CA ALA A 92 13.91 -4.38 1.00
C ALA A 92 13.64 -3.70 2.36
N LEU A 93 12.37 -3.63 2.73
CA LEU A 93 11.92 -3.23 4.05
C LEU A 93 11.88 -4.49 4.91
N GLU A 94 12.98 -4.77 5.60
CA GLU A 94 13.03 -5.83 6.59
C GLU A 94 12.31 -5.32 7.85
N VAL A 95 10.99 -5.46 7.83
CA VAL A 95 10.17 -5.24 9.01
C VAL A 95 10.14 -6.56 9.75
N ASN A 96 10.68 -6.58 10.97
CA ASN A 96 10.36 -7.63 11.95
C ASN A 96 8.90 -7.46 12.34
N CYS A 97 8.02 -7.86 11.43
CA CYS A 97 6.65 -7.45 11.45
C CYS A 97 5.83 -8.44 12.26
N PHE A 98 5.81 -8.24 13.58
CA PHE A 98 4.88 -8.97 14.44
C PHE A 98 3.42 -8.59 14.15
N ASN A 99 3.15 -7.46 13.48
CA ASN A 99 1.83 -6.95 13.11
C ASN A 99 1.82 -6.26 11.71
N CYS A 100 2.13 -6.99 10.64
CA CYS A 100 1.94 -6.48 9.27
C CYS A 100 0.57 -6.87 8.71
N LEU A 101 -0.04 -5.97 7.94
CA LEU A 101 -1.14 -6.28 7.03
C LEU A 101 -0.63 -6.17 5.58
N GLU A 102 -0.79 -7.24 4.82
CA GLU A 102 -0.36 -7.35 3.43
C GLU A 102 -1.54 -7.12 2.49
N PHE A 103 -1.37 -6.22 1.52
CA PHE A 103 -2.35 -6.02 0.45
C PHE A 103 -1.67 -6.24 -0.90
N GLY A 104 -2.11 -7.27 -1.62
CA GLY A 104 -1.74 -7.48 -3.02
C GLY A 104 -2.74 -6.74 -3.92
N ILE A 105 -2.26 -5.86 -4.80
CA ILE A 105 -3.10 -5.28 -5.84
C ILE A 105 -3.02 -6.22 -7.05
N SER A 106 -4.11 -6.93 -7.34
CA SER A 106 -4.18 -7.82 -8.49
C SER A 106 -3.97 -7.02 -9.79
N LYS A 107 -2.84 -7.26 -10.47
CA LYS A 107 -2.64 -6.84 -11.85
C LYS A 107 -3.56 -7.71 -12.71
N LYS A 108 -4.43 -7.08 -13.50
CA LYS A 108 -5.23 -7.80 -14.51
C LYS A 108 -4.30 -7.98 -15.71
N ASP A 109 -4.03 -9.23 -16.07
CA ASP A 109 -3.34 -9.60 -17.30
C ASP A 109 -4.15 -9.22 -18.54
#